data_AF-A0A161HRL7-F1
#
_entry.id   AF-A0A161HRL7-F1
#
_cell.length_a   1.000
_cell.length_b   1.000
_cell.length_c   1.000
_cell.angle_alpha   90.00
_cell.angle_beta   90.00
_cell.angle_gamma   90.00
#
_symmetry.space_group_name_H-M   'P 1'
#
loop_
_entity.id
_entity.type
_entity.pdbx_description
1 polymer ?
#
loop_
_entity_poly.entity_id
_entity_poly.type
_entity_poly.pdbx_seq_one_letter_code
_entity_poly.pdbx_strand_id
1 'polypeptide(L)' 'MSDFQVNPAPKSDAPGAMLGRVIVSMVLFVGGLVLIGIGATADPAIAPFVFAGGIVAASLAFGLPMIGASER' A
#
# COMPACT_ATOMS: atom_id res chain seq x y z
N MET A 1 -12.99 27.19 -37.97
CA MET A 1 -11.99 26.68 -37.02
C MET A 1 -12.73 25.72 -36.09
N SER A 2 -12.44 24.43 -36.18
CA SER A 2 -13.06 23.42 -35.32
C SER A 2 -12.52 23.61 -33.91
N ASP A 3 -13.40 23.75 -32.92
CA ASP A 3 -13.02 23.83 -31.52
C ASP A 3 -12.26 22.55 -31.15
N PHE A 4 -10.94 22.68 -31.00
CA PHE A 4 -10.09 21.60 -30.56
C PHE A 4 -10.25 21.52 -29.04
N GLN A 5 -11.21 20.74 -28.57
CA GLN A 5 -11.35 20.46 -27.14
C GLN A 5 -10.14 19.63 -26.68
N VAL A 6 -9.14 20.32 -26.15
CA VAL A 6 -8.02 19.70 -25.45
C VAL A 6 -8.60 19.02 -24.21
N ASN A 7 -8.40 17.70 -24.11
CA ASN A 7 -8.83 16.92 -22.95
C ASN A 7 -8.27 17.58 -21.67
N PRO A 8 -9.12 17.92 -20.68
CA PRO A 8 -8.64 18.55 -19.46
C PRO A 8 -7.56 17.70 -18.82
N ALA A 9 -6.46 18.33 -18.39
CA ALA A 9 -5.40 17.65 -17.69
C ALA A 9 -5.97 16.93 -16.45
N PRO A 10 -5.57 15.68 -16.16
CA PRO A 10 -5.99 14.98 -14.96
C PRO A 10 -5.75 15.88 -13.75
N LYS A 11 -6.79 16.11 -12.96
CA LYS A 11 -6.71 16.90 -11.74
C LYS A 11 -5.72 16.20 -10.82
N SER A 12 -4.56 16.82 -10.58
CA SER A 12 -3.55 16.26 -9.69
C SER A 12 -4.18 16.03 -8.33
N ASP A 13 -4.07 14.79 -7.82
CA ASP A 13 -4.38 14.47 -6.43
C ASP A 13 -3.68 15.48 -5.51
N ALA A 14 -4.37 15.86 -4.43
CA ALA A 14 -3.78 16.74 -3.42
C ALA A 14 -2.46 16.12 -2.93
N PRO A 15 -1.32 16.86 -2.95
CA PRO A 15 0.00 16.30 -2.62
C PRO A 15 0.05 15.57 -1.27
N GLY A 16 -0.75 16.01 -0.29
CA GLY A 16 -0.86 15.38 1.02
C GLY A 16 -1.48 13.97 0.99
N ALA A 17 -2.39 13.68 0.06
CA ALA A 17 -3.01 12.37 -0.06
C ALA A 17 -2.01 11.31 -0.57
N MET A 18 -1.16 11.67 -1.54
CA MET A 18 -0.06 10.79 -1.97
C MET A 18 0.91 10.50 -0.83
N LEU A 19 1.35 11.54 -0.11
CA LEU A 19 2.30 11.38 1.00
C LEU A 19 1.73 10.48 2.09
N GLY A 20 0.44 10.65 2.43
CA GLY A 20 -0.26 9.79 3.39
C GLY A 20 -0.25 8.32 2.96
N ARG A 21 -0.59 8.03 1.69
CA ARG A 21 -0.57 6.66 1.14
C ARG A 21 0.84 6.05 1.22
N VAL A 22 1.89 6.80 0.88
CA VAL A 22 3.28 6.33 0.96
C VAL A 22 3.69 5.99 2.39
N ILE A 23 3.37 6.86 3.35
CA ILE A 23 3.71 6.63 4.76
C ILE A 23 3.01 5.38 5.28
N VAL A 24 1.70 5.24 5.01
CA VAL A 24 0.91 4.06 5.43
C VAL A 24 1.50 2.78 4.83
N SER A 25 1.84 2.79 3.55
CA SER A 25 2.49 1.65 2.89
C SER A 25 3.85 1.31 3.50
N MET A 26 4.66 2.31 3.82
CA MET A 26 5.97 2.08 4.44
C MET A 26 5.82 1.38 5.80
N VAL A 27 4.85 1.83 6.61
CA VAL A 27 4.56 1.23 7.92
C VAL A 27 4.06 -0.20 7.77
N LEU A 28 3.17 -0.46 6.82
CA LEU A 28 2.67 -1.82 6.51
C LEU A 28 3.79 -2.76 6.07
N PHE A 29 4.71 -2.26 5.24
CA PHE A 29 5.84 -3.05 4.76
C PHE A 29 6.79 -3.44 5.89
N VAL A 30 7.24 -2.45 6.68
CA VAL A 30 8.14 -2.70 7.81
C VAL A 30 7.47 -3.57 8.87
N GLY A 31 6.21 -3.31 9.20
CA GLY A 31 5.43 -4.14 10.12
C GLY A 31 5.28 -5.58 9.62
N GLY A 32 5.06 -5.77 8.32
CA GLY A 32 5.02 -7.08 7.69
C GLY A 32 6.35 -7.84 7.80
N LEU A 33 7.48 -7.19 7.54
CA LEU A 33 8.81 -7.79 7.71
C LEU A 33 9.09 -8.19 9.17
N VAL A 34 8.69 -7.35 10.12
CA VAL A 34 8.82 -7.67 11.55
C VAL A 34 7.97 -8.88 11.91
N LEU A 35 6.72 -8.95 11.44
CA LEU A 35 5.85 -10.12 11.66
C LEU A 35 6.40 -11.40 11.05
N ILE A 36 6.99 -11.34 9.84
CA ILE A 36 7.69 -12.47 9.23
C ILE A 36 8.83 -12.95 10.13
N GLY A 37 9.66 -12.03 10.63
CA GLY A 37 10.76 -12.35 11.54
C GLY A 37 10.27 -12.99 12.85
N ILE A 38 9.22 -12.43 13.47
CA ILE A 38 8.61 -13.00 14.68
C ILE A 38 8.05 -14.38 14.39
N GLY A 39 7.30 -14.55 13.30
CA GLY A 39 6.69 -15.83 12.91
C GLY A 39 7.73 -16.92 12.64
N ALA A 40 8.93 -16.57 12.19
CA ALA A 40 10.02 -17.53 11.99
C ALA A 40 10.60 -18.08 13.30
N THR A 41 10.42 -17.39 14.43
CA THR A 41 10.97 -17.77 15.74
C THR A 41 9.90 -18.01 16.82
N ALA A 42 8.63 -17.83 16.49
CA ALA A 42 7.52 -17.95 17.42
C ALA A 42 7.18 -19.41 17.74
N ASP A 43 6.33 -19.60 18.74
CA ASP A 43 5.79 -20.91 19.09
C ASP A 43 5.11 -21.58 17.88
N PRO A 44 5.35 -22.89 17.63
CA PRO A 44 4.83 -23.58 16.45
C PRO A 44 3.30 -23.51 16.28
N ALA A 45 2.53 -23.35 17.36
CA ALA A 45 1.08 -23.25 17.30
C ALA A 45 0.60 -21.93 16.66
N ILE A 46 1.39 -20.85 16.77
CA ILE A 46 1.04 -19.53 16.25
C ILE A 46 1.93 -19.07 15.08
N ALA A 47 3.14 -19.62 14.97
CA ALA A 47 4.16 -19.25 13.99
C ALA A 47 3.64 -19.17 12.54
N PRO A 48 2.87 -20.15 12.02
CA PRO A 48 2.37 -20.10 10.65
C PRO A 48 1.44 -18.89 10.41
N PHE A 49 0.59 -18.57 11.39
CA PHE A 49 -0.37 -17.48 11.29
C PHE A 49 0.33 -16.12 11.36
N VAL A 50 1.31 -15.96 12.26
CA VAL A 50 2.08 -14.72 12.41
C VAL A 50 2.93 -14.48 11.15
N PHE A 51 3.57 -15.53 10.64
CA PHE A 51 4.37 -15.46 9.42
C PHE A 51 3.52 -15.11 8.19
N ALA A 52 2.40 -15.82 7.98
CA ALA A 52 1.48 -15.54 6.89
C ALA A 52 0.85 -14.14 7.01
N GLY A 53 0.50 -13.71 8.22
CA GLY A 53 0.02 -12.35 8.48
C GLY A 53 1.05 -11.29 8.09
N GLY A 54 2.34 -11.54 8.35
CA GLY A 54 3.42 -10.67 7.90
C GLY A 54 3.55 -10.59 6.37
N ILE A 55 3.39 -11.71 5.65
CA ILE A 55 3.36 -11.73 4.17
C ILE A 55 2.20 -10.90 3.64
N VAL A 56 1.00 -11.07 4.22
CA VAL A 56 -0.19 -10.32 3.81
C VAL A 56 0.01 -8.82 4.05
N ALA A 57 0.52 -8.43 5.22
CA ALA A 57 0.83 -7.04 5.54
C ALA A 57 1.88 -6.43 4.58
N ALA A 58 2.97 -7.15 4.30
CA ALA A 58 3.99 -6.71 3.37
C ALA A 58 3.46 -6.57 1.93
N SER A 59 2.57 -7.46 1.50
CA SER A 59 1.96 -7.40 0.17
C SER A 59 0.99 -6.23 0.02
N LEU A 60 0.20 -5.95 1.06
CA LEU A 60 -0.74 -4.83 1.11
C LEU A 60 -0.05 -3.46 0.97
N ALA A 61 1.20 -3.34 1.43
CA ALA A 61 2.00 -2.13 1.26
C ALA A 61 2.13 -1.70 -0.22
N PHE A 62 2.13 -2.65 -1.15
CA PHE A 62 2.21 -2.36 -2.59
C PHE A 62 0.84 -2.09 -3.23
N GLY A 63 -0.24 -2.60 -2.65
CA GLY A 63 -1.61 -2.42 -3.17
C GLY A 63 -2.27 -1.11 -2.74
N LEU A 64 -2.06 -0.67 -1.49
CA LEU A 64 -2.70 0.52 -0.93
C LEU A 64 -2.40 1.85 -1.65
N PRO A 65 -1.19 2.11 -2.17
CA PRO A 65 -0.90 3.34 -2.92
C PRO A 65 -1.75 3.51 -4.19
N MET A 66 -2.27 2.39 -4.74
CA MET A 66 -3.09 2.38 -5.94
C MET A 66 -4.59 2.59 -5.68
N ILE A 67 -5.05 2.44 -4.43
CA ILE A 67 -6.45 2.65 -4.06
C ILE A 67 -6.73 4.16 -4.06
N GLY A 68 -7.33 4.64 -5.15
CA GLY A 68 -7.68 6.04 -5.36
C GLY A 68 -6.86 6.78 -6.42
N ALA A 69 -6.01 6.08 -7.18
CA ALA A 69 -5.45 6.62 -8.45
C ALA A 69 -6.49 6.60 -9.60
N SER A 70 -7.72 6.16 -9.32
CA SER A 70 -8.77 5.89 -10.32
C SER A 70 -10.06 6.70 -10.07
N GLU A 71 -9.98 7.83 -9.37
CA GLU A 71 -11.10 8.77 -9.34
C GLU A 71 -11.10 9.58 -10.64
N ARG A 72 -12.11 9.28 -11.49
CA ARG A 72 -12.45 10.01 -12.71
C ARG A 72 -13.43 11.13 -12.40
#